data_AF-A0AA97AXH2-F1
#
_entry.id   AF-A0AA97AXH2-F1
#
_cell.length_a   1.000
_cell.length_b   1.000
_cell.length_c   1.000
_cell.angle_alpha   90.00
_cell.angle_beta   90.00
_cell.angle_gamma   90.00
#
_symmetry.space_group_name_H-M   'P 1'
#
loop_
_entity.id
_entity.type
_entity.pdbx_description
1 polymer ?
#
loop_
_entity_poly.entity_id
_entity_poly.type
_entity_poly.pdbx_seq_one_letter_code
_entity_poly.pdbx_strand_id
1 'polypeptide(L)'
;MKVNVIELFITSLDNSSTIWFFNSKPVTSRGMYMSIFWVVDTKVRVLPQSSLPQDGSTFYFGRSIVPDESKESAVARLTAALEEDFMLVEEVSNVTTYDSQQWETEADEDFETKESYKEALQTGEIAFGCFSSELSMED
;
A
#
# COMPACT_ATOMS: atom_id res chain seq x y z
N MET A 1 26.41 9.59 -5.96
CA MET A 1 27.41 9.11 -4.99
C MET A 1 26.69 8.84 -3.68
N LYS A 2 26.64 7.59 -3.23
CA LYS A 2 26.01 7.18 -1.97
C LYS A 2 27.00 7.40 -0.84
N VAL A 3 26.61 8.13 0.19
CA VAL A 3 27.41 8.28 1.43
C VAL A 3 26.69 7.53 2.52
N ASN A 4 27.23 6.37 2.90
CA ASN A 4 26.82 5.64 4.10
C ASN A 4 27.58 6.24 5.28
N VAL A 5 26.87 6.88 6.21
CA VAL A 5 27.41 7.25 7.52
C VAL A 5 26.97 6.17 8.50
N ILE A 6 27.93 5.35 8.94
CA ILE A 6 27.74 4.38 10.01
C ILE A 6 28.23 5.07 11.28
N GLU A 7 27.31 5.52 12.14
CA GLU A 7 27.69 5.97 13.49
C GLU A 7 27.79 4.77 14.43
N LEU A 8 28.98 4.59 14.99
CA LEU A 8 29.33 3.51 15.90
C LEU A 8 29.28 4.05 17.34
N PHE A 9 28.22 3.73 18.09
CA PHE A 9 28.19 4.04 19.53
C PHE A 9 28.59 2.80 20.33
N ILE A 10 29.74 2.88 21.00
CA ILE A 10 30.19 1.90 21.98
C ILE A 10 30.12 2.58 23.35
N THR A 11 29.08 2.29 24.13
CA THR A 11 29.09 2.57 25.57
C THR A 11 29.51 1.30 26.30
N SER A 12 30.71 1.34 26.87
CA SER A 12 31.23 0.28 27.73
C SER A 12 30.64 0.42 29.12
N LEU A 13 29.82 -0.54 29.55
CA LEU A 13 29.61 -0.86 30.95
C LEU A 13 29.13 -2.33 31.09
N ASP A 14 29.96 -3.15 31.72
CA ASP A 14 29.68 -4.41 32.42
C ASP A 14 29.04 -5.62 31.67
N ASN A 15 29.93 -6.58 31.33
CA ASN A 15 29.80 -8.03 31.44
C ASN A 15 28.47 -8.78 31.14
N SER A 16 27.84 -8.51 30.00
CA SER A 16 27.07 -9.50 29.23
C SER A 16 26.87 -9.02 27.80
N SER A 17 27.53 -9.68 26.86
CA SER A 17 27.46 -9.36 25.43
C SER A 17 26.12 -9.84 24.84
N THR A 18 25.07 -9.03 24.99
CA THR A 18 23.85 -9.17 24.18
C THR A 18 23.86 -8.11 23.09
N ILE A 19 24.11 -8.56 21.85
CA ILE A 19 24.01 -7.73 20.65
C ILE A 19 22.52 -7.65 20.30
N TRP A 20 21.92 -6.47 20.45
CA TRP A 20 20.58 -6.20 19.94
C TRP A 20 20.70 -5.58 18.56
N PHE A 21 20.24 -6.31 17.53
CA PHE A 21 19.99 -5.72 16.22
C PHE A 21 18.70 -4.92 16.30
N PHE A 22 18.80 -3.63 16.60
CA PHE A 22 17.69 -2.73 16.30
C PHE A 22 17.73 -2.44 14.80
N ASN A 23 16.93 -3.20 14.04
CA ASN A 23 16.65 -2.88 12.65
C ASN A 23 15.72 -1.66 12.63
N SER A 24 16.30 -0.49 12.95
CA SER A 24 15.63 0.77 12.73
C SER A 24 15.47 0.92 11.23
N LYS A 25 14.25 0.65 10.74
CA LYS A 25 13.83 1.08 9.39
C LYS A 25 14.32 2.52 9.20
N PRO A 26 14.98 2.84 8.08
CA PRO A 26 15.40 4.21 7.84
C PRO A 26 14.16 5.10 7.88
N VAL A 27 14.06 5.98 8.87
CA VAL A 27 13.09 7.07 8.84
C VAL A 27 13.65 8.06 7.81
N THR A 28 13.23 7.85 6.56
CA THR A 28 13.60 8.73 5.46
C THR A 28 13.07 10.11 5.81
N SER A 29 13.99 11.06 5.97
CA SER A 29 13.70 12.48 6.10
C SER A 29 12.60 12.87 5.11
N ARG A 30 11.46 13.33 5.63
CA ARG A 30 10.36 13.95 4.89
C ARG A 30 10.88 15.19 4.17
N GLY A 31 11.58 15.01 3.06
CA GLY A 31 11.45 15.96 1.96
C GLY A 31 9.99 15.93 1.57
N MET A 32 9.35 17.09 1.54
CA MET A 32 8.08 17.30 0.84
C MET A 32 8.31 16.99 -0.66
N TYR A 33 8.58 15.75 -1.01
CA TYR A 33 8.35 15.27 -2.36
C TYR A 33 6.83 15.13 -2.45
N MET A 34 6.23 15.87 -3.38
CA MET A 34 4.84 15.68 -3.76
C MET A 34 4.73 14.26 -4.34
N SER A 35 4.60 13.26 -3.48
CA SER A 35 4.30 11.90 -3.88
C SER A 35 3.05 11.97 -4.74
N ILE A 36 3.13 11.44 -5.95
CA ILE A 36 1.97 11.36 -6.82
C ILE A 36 1.12 10.23 -6.22
N PHE A 37 -0.15 10.53 -5.99
CA PHE A 37 -1.08 9.53 -5.51
C PHE A 37 -1.59 8.76 -6.71
N TRP A 38 -1.24 7.49 -6.80
CA TRP A 38 -1.69 6.61 -7.86
C TRP A 38 -2.91 5.85 -7.39
N VAL A 39 -4.00 5.94 -8.13
CA VAL A 39 -5.16 5.08 -7.98
C VAL A 39 -4.94 3.85 -8.82
N VAL A 40 -4.87 2.71 -8.16
CA VAL A 40 -4.63 1.41 -8.79
C VAL A 40 -5.85 0.54 -8.55
N ASP A 41 -6.55 0.22 -9.64
CA ASP A 41 -7.62 -0.76 -9.65
C ASP A 41 -7.01 -2.13 -9.94
N THR A 42 -7.19 -3.05 -8.99
CA THR A 42 -6.59 -4.38 -9.07
C THR A 42 -7.64 -5.46 -8.90
N LYS A 43 -7.53 -6.49 -9.74
CA LYS A 43 -8.19 -7.77 -9.54
C LYS A 43 -7.23 -8.67 -8.78
N VAL A 44 -7.61 -9.00 -7.55
CA VAL A 44 -6.83 -9.86 -6.67
C VAL A 44 -7.54 -11.18 -6.47
N ARG A 45 -6.77 -12.25 -6.35
CA ARG A 45 -7.23 -13.57 -5.95
C ARG A 45 -6.83 -13.79 -4.51
N VAL A 46 -7.84 -13.89 -3.65
CA VAL A 46 -7.67 -14.10 -2.21
C VAL A 46 -7.39 -15.58 -1.98
N LEU A 47 -6.24 -15.92 -1.41
CA LEU A 47 -5.91 -17.29 -1.06
C LEU A 47 -6.69 -17.72 0.20
N PRO A 48 -6.94 -19.03 0.40
CA PRO A 48 -7.63 -19.55 1.60
C PRO A 48 -6.90 -19.30 2.92
N GLN A 49 -5.67 -18.79 2.87
CA GLN A 49 -4.88 -18.39 4.04
C GLN A 49 -5.03 -16.90 4.37
N SER A 50 -5.71 -16.13 3.53
CA SER A 50 -5.91 -14.70 3.74
C SER A 50 -6.91 -14.43 4.85
N SER A 51 -6.71 -13.30 5.53
CA SER A 51 -7.54 -12.84 6.65
C SER A 51 -8.89 -12.26 6.19
N LEU A 52 -9.08 -12.07 4.88
CA LEU A 52 -10.31 -11.50 4.33
C LEU A 52 -11.48 -12.47 4.40
N PRO A 53 -12.70 -11.97 4.69
CA PRO A 53 -13.91 -12.77 4.67
C PRO A 53 -14.16 -13.30 3.26
N GLN A 54 -14.01 -14.61 3.09
CA GLN A 54 -14.31 -15.28 1.83
C GLN A 54 -15.82 -15.49 1.70
N ASP A 55 -16.46 -14.70 0.85
CA ASP A 55 -17.89 -14.83 0.54
C ASP A 55 -18.16 -15.95 -0.51
N GLY A 56 -17.13 -16.74 -0.82
CA GLY A 56 -17.15 -17.75 -1.89
C GLY A 56 -16.66 -17.23 -3.25
N SER A 57 -16.42 -15.92 -3.38
CA SER A 57 -15.81 -15.31 -4.56
C SER A 57 -14.33 -15.68 -4.68
N THR A 58 -13.93 -16.09 -5.89
CA THR A 58 -12.52 -16.41 -6.18
C THR A 58 -11.70 -15.15 -6.44
N PHE A 59 -12.34 -14.09 -6.95
CA PHE A 59 -11.71 -12.84 -7.30
C PHE A 59 -12.39 -11.67 -6.61
N TYR A 60 -11.57 -10.70 -6.22
CA TYR A 60 -11.97 -9.46 -5.60
C TYR A 60 -11.38 -8.31 -6.38
N PHE A 61 -12.15 -7.24 -6.49
CA PHE A 61 -11.75 -6.01 -7.16
C PHE A 61 -11.56 -4.95 -6.08
N GLY A 62 -10.34 -4.46 -5.97
CA GLY A 62 -9.97 -3.44 -5.00
C GLY A 62 -9.41 -2.22 -5.68
N ARG A 63 -9.78 -1.06 -5.16
CA ARG A 63 -9.14 0.20 -5.50
C ARG A 63 -8.22 0.60 -4.37
N SER A 64 -6.96 0.88 -4.68
CA SER A 64 -5.98 1.31 -3.68
C SER A 64 -5.29 2.59 -4.09
N ILE A 65 -4.97 3.43 -3.10
CA ILE A 65 -4.24 4.68 -3.29
C ILE A 65 -2.79 4.48 -2.82
N VAL A 66 -1.86 4.63 -3.76
CA VAL A 66 -0.44 4.40 -3.52
C VAL A 66 0.33 5.70 -3.74
N PRO A 67 0.90 6.30 -2.68
CA PRO A 67 1.80 7.44 -2.84
C PRO A 67 3.15 6.97 -3.36
N ASP A 68 3.48 7.32 -4.60
CA ASP A 68 4.76 6.97 -5.21
C ASP A 68 5.17 7.97 -6.31
N GLU A 69 6.44 7.95 -6.70
CA GLU A 69 6.98 8.81 -7.74
C GLU A 69 6.69 8.29 -9.15
N SER A 70 6.36 7.00 -9.30
CA SER A 70 6.15 6.37 -10.59
C SER A 70 5.11 5.25 -10.53
N LYS A 71 4.38 5.07 -11.63
CA LYS A 71 3.38 4.02 -11.79
C LYS A 71 3.93 2.62 -11.50
N GLU A 72 5.11 2.29 -12.05
CA GLU A 72 5.70 0.95 -11.88
C GLU A 72 6.07 0.66 -10.42
N SER A 73 6.66 1.64 -9.73
CA SER A 73 6.94 1.54 -8.30
C SER A 73 5.68 1.44 -7.46
N ALA A 74 4.64 2.22 -7.78
CA ALA A 74 3.35 2.17 -7.08
C ALA A 74 2.71 0.78 -7.17
N VAL A 75 2.64 0.21 -8.38
CA VAL A 75 2.10 -1.14 -8.57
C VAL A 75 2.96 -2.16 -7.84
N ALA A 76 4.30 -2.10 -7.94
CA ALA A 76 5.17 -3.03 -7.25
C ALA A 76 5.02 -2.99 -5.72
N ARG A 77 4.88 -1.80 -5.13
CA ARG A 77 4.63 -1.64 -3.68
C ARG A 77 3.27 -2.20 -3.28
N LEU A 78 2.24 -1.95 -4.07
CA LEU A 78 0.90 -2.48 -3.82
C LEU A 78 0.89 -4.01 -3.91
N THR A 79 1.47 -4.56 -4.98
CA THR A 79 1.57 -6.01 -5.17
C THR A 79 2.29 -6.66 -4.00
N ALA A 80 3.43 -6.12 -3.57
CA ALA A 80 4.16 -6.65 -2.43
C ALA A 80 3.31 -6.66 -1.15
N ALA A 81 2.60 -5.57 -0.86
CA ALA A 81 1.76 -5.47 0.34
C ALA A 81 0.56 -6.43 0.30
N LEU A 82 -0.04 -6.63 -0.88
CA LEU A 82 -1.13 -7.61 -1.07
C LEU A 82 -0.63 -9.05 -0.94
N GLU A 83 0.56 -9.35 -1.46
CA GLU A 83 1.18 -10.67 -1.33
C GLU A 83 1.49 -11.02 0.13
N GLU A 84 1.89 -10.04 0.95
CA GLU A 84 2.07 -10.21 2.40
C GLU A 84 0.75 -10.61 3.11
N ASP A 85 -0.40 -10.16 2.60
CA ASP A 85 -1.74 -10.50 3.10
C ASP A 85 -2.38 -11.73 2.41
N PHE A 86 -1.56 -12.54 1.73
CA PHE A 86 -1.98 -13.73 0.98
C PHE A 86 -3.00 -13.42 -0.12
N MET A 87 -2.92 -12.23 -0.70
CA MET A 87 -3.68 -11.82 -1.87
C MET A 87 -2.75 -11.74 -3.08
N LEU A 88 -3.09 -12.48 -4.15
CA LEU A 88 -2.31 -12.45 -5.38
C LEU A 88 -2.94 -11.48 -6.37
N VAL A 89 -2.18 -10.49 -6.83
CA VAL A 89 -2.62 -9.62 -7.93
C VAL A 89 -2.63 -10.43 -9.22
N GLU A 90 -3.83 -10.72 -9.75
CA GLU A 90 -3.98 -11.41 -11.03
C GLU A 90 -3.92 -10.40 -12.18
N GLU A 91 -4.58 -9.25 -12.01
CA GLU A 91 -4.63 -8.22 -13.04
C GLU A 91 -4.68 -6.82 -12.42
N VAL A 92 -4.03 -5.87 -13.08
CA VAL A 92 -4.17 -4.44 -12.78
C VAL A 92 -5.04 -3.83 -13.88
N SER A 93 -6.31 -3.58 -13.55
CA SER A 93 -7.31 -3.13 -14.52
C SER A 93 -7.10 -1.67 -14.92
N ASN A 94 -6.71 -0.82 -13.96
CA ASN A 94 -6.47 0.60 -14.21
C ASN A 94 -5.38 1.15 -13.29
N VAL A 95 -4.57 2.07 -13.80
CA VAL A 95 -3.62 2.84 -12.99
C VAL A 95 -3.62 4.27 -13.49
N THR A 96 -4.15 5.17 -12.67
CA THR A 96 -4.22 6.60 -12.97
C THR A 96 -3.73 7.42 -11.79
N THR A 97 -3.44 8.69 -12.02
CA THR A 97 -3.14 9.63 -10.95
C THR A 97 -4.45 10.09 -10.30
N TYR A 98 -4.47 10.21 -8.98
CA TYR A 98 -5.62 10.73 -8.25
C TYR A 98 -5.88 12.18 -8.65
N ASP A 99 -7.04 12.42 -9.26
CA ASP A 99 -7.56 13.75 -9.51
C ASP A 99 -8.91 13.91 -8.80
N SER A 100 -9.00 14.89 -7.89
CA SER A 100 -10.20 15.08 -7.06
C SER A 100 -11.48 15.32 -7.85
N GLN A 101 -11.40 15.79 -9.11
CA GLN A 101 -12.56 16.02 -9.96
C GLN A 101 -13.01 14.76 -10.71
N GLN A 102 -12.17 13.72 -10.78
CA GLN A 102 -12.53 12.46 -11.46
C GLN A 102 -13.30 11.50 -10.56
N TRP A 103 -13.17 11.63 -9.24
CA TRP A 103 -13.71 10.68 -8.25
C TRP A 103 -14.97 11.19 -7.55
N GLU A 104 -15.83 11.91 -8.27
CA GLU A 104 -17.10 12.46 -7.74
C GLU A 104 -18.32 11.61 -8.11
N THR A 105 -18.14 10.37 -8.59
CA THR A 105 -19.26 9.49 -8.95
C THR A 105 -19.68 8.59 -7.79
N GLU A 106 -20.95 8.17 -7.75
CA GLU A 106 -21.50 7.31 -6.69
C GLU A 106 -20.68 6.01 -6.52
N ALA A 107 -20.25 5.41 -7.64
CA ALA A 107 -19.40 4.21 -7.61
C ALA A 107 -18.06 4.46 -6.88
N ASP A 108 -17.51 5.68 -6.91
CA ASP A 108 -16.26 6.01 -6.22
C ASP A 108 -16.45 6.23 -4.72
N GLU A 109 -17.67 6.59 -4.31
CA GLU A 109 -18.09 6.66 -2.90
C GLU A 109 -18.19 5.24 -2.31
N ASP A 110 -18.69 4.26 -3.08
CA ASP A 110 -18.68 2.84 -2.68
C ASP A 110 -17.26 2.29 -2.43
N PHE A 111 -16.26 2.79 -3.16
CA PHE A 111 -14.86 2.44 -2.95
C PHE A 111 -14.14 3.27 -1.89
N GLU A 112 -14.83 4.21 -1.24
CA GLU A 112 -14.28 5.14 -0.25
C GLU A 112 -12.99 5.83 -0.74
N THR A 113 -12.94 6.13 -2.05
CA THR A 113 -11.71 6.57 -2.75
C THR A 113 -11.17 7.88 -2.15
N LYS A 114 -12.07 8.80 -1.77
CA LYS A 114 -11.72 10.08 -1.13
C LYS A 114 -11.17 9.90 0.30
N GLU A 115 -11.70 8.93 1.04
CA GLU A 115 -11.27 8.64 2.42
C GLU A 115 -9.88 8.00 2.40
N SER A 116 -9.71 7.00 1.51
CA SER A 116 -8.42 6.35 1.26
C SER A 116 -7.35 7.34 0.83
N TYR A 117 -7.68 8.30 -0.04
CA TYR A 117 -6.76 9.36 -0.41
C TYR A 117 -6.37 10.24 0.77
N LYS A 118 -7.34 10.65 1.61
CA LYS A 118 -7.04 11.46 2.81
C LYS A 118 -6.15 10.69 3.78
N GLU A 119 -6.36 9.38 3.94
CA GLU A 119 -5.52 8.54 4.77
C GLU A 119 -4.10 8.47 4.21
N ALA A 120 -3.93 8.12 2.93
CA ALA A 120 -2.63 8.07 2.27
C ALA A 120 -1.90 9.44 2.33
N LEU A 121 -2.64 10.54 2.25
CA LEU A 121 -2.08 11.89 2.39
C LEU A 121 -1.57 12.18 3.80
N GLN A 122 -2.24 11.65 4.83
CA GLN A 122 -1.86 11.83 6.24
C GLN A 122 -0.73 10.89 6.67
N THR A 123 -0.77 9.63 6.25
CA THR A 123 0.18 8.60 6.64
C THR A 123 1.41 8.57 5.73
N GLY A 124 1.25 8.91 4.45
CA GLY A 124 2.27 8.68 3.42
C GLY A 124 2.46 7.20 3.08
N GLU A 125 1.54 6.34 3.52
CA GLU A 125 1.56 4.90 3.27
C GLU A 125 0.46 4.50 2.27
N ILE A 126 0.46 3.22 1.88
CA ILE A 126 -0.57 2.68 0.98
C ILE A 126 -1.88 2.68 1.73
N ALA A 127 -2.90 3.33 1.17
CA ALA A 127 -4.26 3.24 1.68
C ALA A 127 -5.03 2.26 0.80
N PHE A 128 -5.46 1.16 1.40
CA PHE A 128 -6.32 0.19 0.75
C PHE A 128 -7.76 0.70 0.85
N GLY A 129 -8.41 0.88 -0.29
CA GLY A 129 -9.83 1.19 -0.32
C GLY A 129 -10.68 -0.06 -0.10
N CYS A 130 -11.97 0.08 -0.39
CA CYS A 130 -12.90 -1.04 -0.27
C CYS A 130 -12.60 -2.11 -1.36
N PHE A 131 -12.72 -3.38 -0.98
CA PHE A 131 -12.64 -4.51 -1.90
C PHE A 131 -14.04 -5.06 -2.15
N SER A 132 -14.49 -4.96 -3.39
CA SER A 132 -15.78 -5.48 -3.83
C SER A 132 -15.59 -6.85 -4.48
N SER A 133 -16.48 -7.79 -4.16
CA SER A 133 -16.44 -9.11 -4.78
C SER A 133 -17.06 -9.08 -6.19
N GLU A 134 -16.66 -10.01 -7.06
CA GLU A 134 -17.23 -10.13 -8.41
C GLU A 134 -18.77 -10.26 -8.39
N LEU A 135 -19.30 -10.98 -7.40
CA LEU A 135 -20.74 -11.16 -7.17
C LEU A 135 -21.48 -9.86 -6.80
N SER A 136 -20.76 -8.83 -6.36
CA SER A 136 -21.33 -7.53 -5.99
C SER A 136 -21.38 -6.55 -7.16
N MET A 137 -20.75 -6.89 -8.30
CA MET A 137 -20.72 -6.04 -9.51
C MET A 137 -21.73 -6.47 -10.59
N GLU A 138 -22.42 -7.61 -10.40
CA GLU A 138 -23.50 -8.05 -11.28
C GLU A 138 -24.85 -7.48 -10.80
N ASP A 139 -25.21 -6.30 -11.33
CA ASP A 139 -26.61 -5.82 -11.43
C ASP A 139 -27.04 -5.83 -12.91
#